data_AF-A0A9X8DW83-F1
#
_entry.id   AF-A0A9X8DW83-F1
#
_cell.length_a   1.000
_cell.length_b   1.000
_cell.length_c   1.000
_cell.angle_alpha   90.00
_cell.angle_beta   90.00
_cell.angle_gamma   90.00
#
_symmetry.space_group_name_H-M   'P 1'
#
loop_
_entity.id
_entity.type
_entity.pdbx_description
1 polymer ?
#
loop_
_entity_poly.entity_id
_entity_poly.type
_entity_poly.pdbx_seq_one_letter_code
_entity_poly.pdbx_strand_id
1 'polypeptide(L)'
;ERVALELASSTQARDVAAKTLDEEVCRGRQQATTIDELHAKIDGLETEVAKQSALAATYAVEMAQLDAVRSERNVLVEAAQASDATIVSLGLEVAALDSKLNKTISEYEQRLGEAAAELDHVKTSAAQTLVREVSGWKEKYEALTLAGDYQANQLKSTLHQLEVIQASDTQSKATLEEDVEAKYLAMQTHQQQSHDDQVKRLTSQLDNMRTNCDDKIEALEAQVNALRLQLSHARGHKETCGLMEQDLAHQILLVESHTHQLLNAQKRVADLTCENLQLKGDVEAGSMKLSSREATVLELQQQDSISRDKIQHLETKLKAFVDSHERVPTPGTPLKDQSPVESEAEFPLLMTNGVIVLHADETDMYAGVVNAKSQRPTAIIPHGYFLGKDAANVLYDHPDPALRGILTEERLFQDGAIASFEHFEGLLKQMLAAVGADTNPDTYKIVMTHKPLIEKAHREKMVQSLFEAGQFQSVFLTTDAQMSLRAVAKSTGLVVDVGADTTYIVPIYEDMLV
;
A
#
# COMPACT_ATOMS: atom_id res chain seq x y z
N GLU A 1 106.42 24.36 -43.78
CA GLU A 1 105.29 23.86 -44.59
C GLU A 1 104.68 22.57 -44.06
N ARG A 2 105.42 21.46 -43.92
CA ARG A 2 104.88 20.18 -43.42
C ARG A 2 104.16 20.26 -42.07
N VAL A 3 104.72 20.99 -41.11
CA VAL A 3 104.12 21.22 -39.77
C VAL A 3 102.82 22.06 -39.86
N ALA A 4 102.73 22.99 -40.81
CA ALA A 4 101.52 23.80 -41.01
C ALA A 4 100.37 22.99 -41.62
N LEU A 5 100.70 22.05 -42.53
CA LEU A 5 99.74 21.10 -43.11
C LEU A 5 99.22 20.10 -42.06
N GLU A 6 100.08 19.61 -41.16
CA GLU A 6 99.67 18.74 -40.06
C GLU A 6 98.82 19.49 -39.02
N LEU A 7 99.13 20.76 -38.72
CA LEU A 7 98.29 21.59 -37.84
C LEU A 7 96.91 21.88 -38.44
N ALA A 8 96.83 22.17 -39.75
CA ALA A 8 95.56 22.43 -40.45
C ALA A 8 94.67 21.16 -40.51
N SER A 9 95.27 20.01 -40.77
CA SER A 9 94.60 18.70 -40.70
C SER A 9 94.06 18.43 -39.28
N SER A 10 94.86 18.72 -38.25
CA SER A 10 94.47 18.52 -36.85
C SER A 10 93.35 19.46 -36.39
N THR A 11 93.34 20.71 -36.86
CA THR A 11 92.27 21.68 -36.55
C THR A 11 90.97 21.31 -37.25
N GLN A 12 91.02 20.90 -38.52
CA GLN A 12 89.84 20.42 -39.23
C GLN A 12 89.25 19.15 -38.59
N ALA A 13 90.09 18.22 -38.13
CA ALA A 13 89.63 17.04 -37.41
C ALA A 13 88.97 17.39 -36.07
N ARG A 14 89.49 18.40 -35.35
CA ARG A 14 88.88 18.89 -34.10
C ARG A 14 87.52 19.55 -34.34
N ASP A 15 87.38 20.37 -35.37
CA ASP A 15 86.12 21.04 -35.69
C ASP A 15 85.02 20.05 -36.10
N VAL A 16 85.39 18.98 -36.81
CA VAL A 16 84.46 17.90 -37.14
C VAL A 16 84.04 17.15 -35.87
N ALA A 17 84.99 16.80 -35.01
CA ALA A 17 84.69 16.10 -33.75
C ALA A 17 83.80 16.94 -32.80
N ALA A 18 84.05 18.25 -32.70
CA ALA A 18 83.24 19.16 -31.89
C ALA A 18 81.80 19.24 -32.39
N LYS A 19 81.59 19.32 -33.71
CA LYS A 19 80.23 19.31 -34.30
C LYS A 19 79.51 18.00 -34.07
N THR A 20 80.19 16.86 -34.22
CA THR A 20 79.60 15.55 -33.92
C THR A 20 79.22 15.41 -32.46
N LEU A 21 80.03 15.95 -31.54
CA LEU A 21 79.75 15.94 -30.10
C LEU A 21 78.55 16.85 -29.76
N ASP A 22 78.44 18.03 -30.35
CA ASP A 22 77.29 18.92 -30.15
C ASP A 22 75.98 18.28 -30.65
N GLU A 23 76.04 17.59 -31.79
CA GLU A 23 74.90 16.81 -32.31
C GLU A 23 74.50 15.67 -31.37
N GLU A 24 75.46 14.97 -30.76
CA GLU A 24 75.20 13.92 -29.78
C GLU A 24 74.63 14.46 -28.46
N VAL A 25 75.13 15.59 -27.97
CA VAL A 25 74.62 16.27 -26.76
C VAL A 25 73.19 16.77 -26.97
N CYS A 26 72.88 17.34 -28.14
CA CYS A 26 71.51 17.72 -28.49
C CYS A 26 70.57 16.51 -28.52
N ARG A 27 71.03 15.38 -29.07
CA ARG A 27 70.26 14.13 -29.10
C ARG A 27 70.02 13.58 -27.70
N GLY A 28 71.02 13.64 -26.81
CA GLY A 28 70.91 13.25 -25.41
C GLY A 28 69.92 14.13 -24.63
N ARG A 29 69.91 15.44 -24.87
CA ARG A 29 68.92 16.34 -24.25
C ARG A 29 67.49 16.05 -24.71
N GLN A 30 67.27 15.76 -26.00
CA GLN A 30 65.97 15.33 -26.49
C GLN A 30 65.53 13.99 -25.88
N GLN A 31 66.45 13.06 -25.66
CA GLN A 31 66.14 11.80 -24.98
C GLN A 31 65.74 12.03 -23.51
N ALA A 32 66.45 12.91 -22.79
CA ALA A 32 66.10 13.26 -21.41
C ALA A 32 64.69 13.86 -21.28
N THR A 33 64.31 14.78 -22.16
CA THR A 33 62.93 15.34 -22.16
C THR A 33 61.88 14.27 -22.47
N THR A 34 62.21 13.29 -23.32
CA THR A 34 61.29 12.18 -23.62
C THR A 34 61.12 11.25 -22.41
N ILE A 35 62.18 11.06 -21.60
CA ILE A 35 62.13 10.28 -20.36
C ILE A 35 61.25 10.96 -19.31
N ASP A 36 61.38 12.28 -19.15
CA ASP A 36 60.55 13.05 -18.20
C ASP A 36 59.06 12.97 -18.58
N GLU A 37 58.73 13.05 -19.88
CA GLU A 37 57.36 12.85 -20.38
C GLU A 37 56.82 11.44 -20.14
N LEU A 38 57.69 10.41 -20.14
CA LEU A 38 57.30 9.03 -19.84
C LEU A 38 57.08 8.82 -18.34
N HIS A 39 57.90 9.41 -17.47
CA HIS A 39 57.70 9.35 -16.02
C HIS A 39 56.37 9.99 -15.61
N ALA A 40 56.03 11.17 -16.14
CA ALA A 40 54.75 11.81 -15.88
C ALA A 40 53.54 10.94 -16.30
N LYS A 41 53.67 10.15 -17.38
CA LYS A 41 52.64 9.19 -17.81
C LYS A 41 52.55 7.97 -16.88
N ILE A 42 53.65 7.52 -16.29
CA ILE A 42 53.66 6.42 -15.34
C ILE A 42 52.96 6.84 -14.04
N ASP A 43 53.27 8.02 -13.51
CA ASP A 43 52.61 8.56 -12.30
C ASP A 43 51.09 8.70 -12.50
N GLY A 44 50.67 9.13 -13.69
CA GLY A 44 49.25 9.20 -14.07
C GLY A 44 48.56 7.82 -14.17
N LEU A 45 49.30 6.77 -14.51
CA LEU A 45 48.76 5.39 -14.57
C LEU A 45 48.70 4.75 -13.17
N GLU A 46 49.70 4.99 -12.32
CA GLU A 46 49.71 4.49 -10.94
C GLU A 46 48.53 5.06 -10.13
N THR A 47 48.23 6.34 -10.31
CA THR A 47 47.05 6.97 -9.71
C THR A 47 45.73 6.40 -10.20
N GLU A 48 45.64 6.02 -11.48
CA GLU A 48 44.44 5.37 -12.03
C GLU A 48 44.29 3.92 -11.54
N VAL A 49 45.39 3.17 -11.41
CA VAL A 49 45.39 1.82 -10.81
C VAL A 49 44.94 1.86 -9.35
N ALA A 50 45.39 2.88 -8.58
CA ALA A 50 44.94 3.06 -7.20
C ALA A 50 43.42 3.31 -7.10
N LYS A 51 42.85 4.11 -8.01
CA LYS A 51 41.40 4.34 -8.08
C LYS A 51 40.62 3.05 -8.40
N GLN A 52 41.11 2.26 -9.36
CA GLN A 52 40.47 0.99 -9.72
C GLN A 52 40.54 -0.04 -8.58
N SER A 53 41.63 -0.06 -7.80
CA SER A 53 41.76 -0.91 -6.62
C SER A 53 40.77 -0.54 -5.51
N ALA A 54 40.55 0.77 -5.27
CA ALA A 54 39.55 1.24 -4.31
C ALA A 54 38.12 0.89 -4.75
N LEU A 55 37.83 0.96 -6.06
CA LEU A 55 36.53 0.56 -6.60
C LEU A 55 36.28 -0.95 -6.42
N ALA A 56 37.29 -1.79 -6.65
CA ALA A 56 37.20 -3.24 -6.44
C ALA A 56 36.93 -3.62 -4.97
N ALA A 57 37.52 -2.89 -4.02
CA ALA A 57 37.24 -3.08 -2.58
C ALA A 57 35.78 -2.73 -2.23
N THR A 58 35.22 -1.71 -2.88
CA THR A 58 33.81 -1.32 -2.70
C THR A 58 32.87 -2.41 -3.21
N TYR A 59 33.14 -2.96 -4.40
CA TYR A 59 32.37 -4.08 -4.95
C TYR A 59 32.44 -5.36 -4.11
N ALA A 60 33.57 -5.63 -3.44
CA ALA A 60 33.69 -6.77 -2.53
C ALA A 60 32.75 -6.66 -1.32
N VAL A 61 32.56 -5.44 -0.80
CA VAL A 61 31.61 -5.16 0.29
C VAL A 61 30.16 -5.33 -0.20
N GLU A 62 29.83 -4.83 -1.38
CA GLU A 62 28.50 -5.00 -1.98
C GLU A 62 28.16 -6.47 -2.24
N MET A 63 29.12 -7.28 -2.72
CA MET A 63 28.91 -8.72 -2.91
C MET A 63 28.64 -9.47 -1.60
N ALA A 64 29.33 -9.10 -0.51
CA ALA A 64 29.08 -9.68 0.81
C ALA A 64 27.69 -9.31 1.36
N GLN A 65 27.22 -8.08 1.12
CA GLN A 65 25.85 -7.66 1.46
C GLN A 65 24.81 -8.45 0.65
N LEU A 66 25.12 -8.74 -0.62
CA LEU A 66 24.24 -9.49 -1.51
C LEU A 66 24.07 -10.95 -1.09
N ASP A 67 25.14 -11.59 -0.61
CA ASP A 67 25.08 -12.96 -0.07
C ASP A 67 24.30 -13.04 1.26
N ALA A 68 24.35 -12.00 2.10
CA ALA A 68 23.52 -11.91 3.29
C ALA A 68 22.02 -11.84 2.94
N VAL A 69 21.65 -11.00 1.95
CA VAL A 69 20.27 -10.90 1.45
C VAL A 69 19.79 -12.23 0.84
N ARG A 70 20.66 -12.97 0.14
CA ARG A 70 20.34 -14.31 -0.40
C ARG A 70 20.07 -15.34 0.68
N SER A 71 20.79 -15.27 1.80
CA SER A 71 20.59 -16.14 2.97
C SER A 71 19.23 -15.88 3.63
N GLU A 72 18.90 -14.63 3.93
CA GLU A 72 17.60 -14.25 4.52
C GLU A 72 16.43 -14.68 3.62
N ARG A 73 16.59 -14.51 2.30
CA ARG A 73 15.62 -14.97 1.31
C ARG A 73 15.34 -16.47 1.39
N ASN A 74 16.37 -17.31 1.53
CA ASN A 74 16.17 -18.77 1.58
C ASN A 74 15.34 -19.18 2.80
N VAL A 75 15.58 -18.53 3.94
CA VAL A 75 14.79 -18.72 5.16
C VAL A 75 13.33 -18.29 4.94
N LEU A 76 13.11 -17.15 4.28
CA LEU A 76 11.76 -16.66 3.96
C LEU A 76 11.01 -17.55 2.97
N VAL A 77 11.70 -18.14 1.97
CA VAL A 77 11.10 -19.06 1.00
C VAL A 77 10.69 -20.38 1.66
N GLU A 78 11.52 -20.92 2.56
CA GLU A 78 11.16 -22.12 3.35
C GLU A 78 9.97 -21.85 4.27
N ALA A 79 9.93 -20.67 4.91
CA ALA A 79 8.79 -20.23 5.71
C ALA A 79 7.50 -20.06 4.88
N ALA A 80 7.60 -19.51 3.67
CA ALA A 80 6.47 -19.37 2.76
C ALA A 80 5.91 -20.72 2.30
N GLN A 81 6.78 -21.68 1.94
CA GLN A 81 6.36 -23.03 1.54
C GLN A 81 5.68 -23.80 2.70
N ALA A 82 6.16 -23.63 3.93
CA ALA A 82 5.50 -24.17 5.12
C ALA A 82 4.13 -23.50 5.39
N SER A 83 4.05 -22.19 5.14
CA SER A 83 2.81 -21.42 5.24
C SER A 83 1.77 -21.86 4.20
N ASP A 84 2.16 -22.05 2.94
CA ASP A 84 1.25 -22.48 1.86
C ASP A 84 0.61 -23.84 2.15
N ALA A 85 1.40 -24.80 2.65
CA ALA A 85 0.87 -26.10 3.07
C ALA A 85 -0.15 -25.98 4.22
N THR A 86 0.11 -25.05 5.14
CA THR A 86 -0.78 -24.77 6.29
C THR A 86 -2.07 -24.07 5.84
N ILE A 87 -1.97 -23.10 4.92
CA ILE A 87 -3.10 -22.39 4.32
C ILE A 87 -4.01 -23.36 3.57
N VAL A 88 -3.45 -24.27 2.77
CA VAL A 88 -4.23 -25.29 2.05
C VAL A 88 -4.96 -26.23 3.02
N SER A 89 -4.28 -26.66 4.10
CA SER A 89 -4.89 -27.49 5.15
C SER A 89 -6.04 -26.77 5.85
N LEU A 90 -5.83 -25.52 6.26
CA LEU A 90 -6.86 -24.70 6.90
C LEU A 90 -8.03 -24.42 5.96
N GLY A 91 -7.78 -24.16 4.68
CA GLY A 91 -8.82 -23.97 3.67
C GLY A 91 -9.71 -25.20 3.51
N LEU A 92 -9.14 -26.42 3.56
CA LEU A 92 -9.92 -27.66 3.53
C LEU A 92 -10.75 -27.86 4.81
N GLU A 93 -10.22 -27.49 5.99
CA GLU A 93 -10.96 -27.55 7.24
C GLU A 93 -12.13 -26.56 7.28
N VAL A 94 -11.92 -25.33 6.81
CA VAL A 94 -12.96 -24.30 6.72
C VAL A 94 -14.06 -24.72 5.74
N ALA A 95 -13.71 -25.25 4.56
CA ALA A 95 -14.69 -25.78 3.61
C ALA A 95 -15.50 -26.96 4.17
N ALA A 96 -14.87 -27.84 4.96
CA ALA A 96 -15.56 -28.94 5.63
C ALA A 96 -16.52 -28.43 6.73
N LEU A 97 -16.12 -27.40 7.48
CA LEU A 97 -16.97 -26.76 8.48
C LEU A 97 -18.17 -26.04 7.84
N ASP A 98 -17.97 -25.30 6.74
CA ASP A 98 -19.06 -24.60 6.06
C ASP A 98 -20.07 -25.58 5.46
N SER A 99 -19.61 -26.69 4.86
CA SER A 99 -20.47 -27.78 4.40
C SER A 99 -21.32 -28.37 5.55
N LYS A 100 -20.71 -28.61 6.71
CA LYS A 100 -21.40 -29.12 7.89
C LYS A 100 -22.43 -28.12 8.43
N LEU A 101 -22.08 -26.84 8.48
CA LEU A 101 -22.96 -25.77 8.94
C LEU A 101 -24.16 -25.58 8.02
N ASN A 102 -23.95 -25.60 6.70
CA ASN A 102 -25.02 -25.53 5.70
C ASN A 102 -26.00 -26.70 5.83
N LYS A 103 -25.50 -27.91 6.08
CA LYS A 103 -26.35 -29.07 6.34
C LYS A 103 -27.20 -28.88 7.61
N THR A 104 -26.60 -28.40 8.70
CA THR A 104 -27.30 -28.14 9.96
C THR A 104 -28.36 -27.04 9.82
N ILE A 105 -28.07 -25.97 9.07
CA ILE A 105 -29.05 -24.91 8.77
C ILE A 105 -30.24 -25.49 8.01
N SER A 106 -29.99 -26.29 6.97
CA SER A 106 -31.04 -26.94 6.18
C SER A 106 -31.92 -27.86 7.02
N GLU A 107 -31.32 -28.67 7.91
CA GLU A 107 -32.05 -29.52 8.86
C GLU A 107 -32.93 -28.70 9.82
N TYR A 108 -32.44 -27.55 10.31
CA TYR A 108 -33.24 -26.66 11.16
C TYR A 108 -34.37 -25.96 10.40
N GLU A 109 -34.15 -25.53 9.16
CA GLU A 109 -35.19 -24.93 8.31
C GLU A 109 -36.30 -25.93 8.00
N GLN A 110 -35.95 -27.19 7.69
CA GLN A 110 -36.92 -28.26 7.49
C GLN A 110 -37.76 -28.50 8.75
N ARG A 111 -37.11 -28.68 9.90
CA ARG A 111 -37.81 -28.92 11.18
C ARG A 111 -38.70 -27.75 11.59
N LEU A 112 -38.27 -26.52 11.31
CA LEU A 112 -39.07 -25.32 11.54
C LEU A 112 -40.31 -25.30 10.64
N GLY A 113 -40.15 -25.67 9.37
CA GLY A 113 -41.25 -25.79 8.41
C GLY A 113 -42.28 -26.85 8.83
N GLU A 114 -41.81 -28.03 9.23
CA GLU A 114 -42.67 -29.12 9.73
C GLU A 114 -43.44 -28.69 10.99
N ALA A 115 -42.76 -28.10 11.98
CA ALA A 115 -43.41 -27.63 13.21
C ALA A 115 -44.40 -26.48 12.96
N ALA A 116 -44.09 -25.57 12.05
CA ALA A 116 -45.01 -24.50 11.67
C ALA A 116 -46.27 -25.03 10.95
N ALA A 117 -46.11 -26.03 10.07
CA ALA A 117 -47.22 -26.68 9.40
C ALA A 117 -48.10 -27.47 10.38
N GLU A 118 -47.51 -28.17 11.35
CA GLU A 118 -48.26 -28.84 12.42
C GLU A 118 -49.05 -27.85 13.28
N LEU A 119 -48.43 -26.71 13.66
CA LEU A 119 -49.11 -25.66 14.41
C LEU A 119 -50.31 -25.10 13.64
N ASP A 120 -50.14 -24.83 12.35
CA ASP A 120 -51.21 -24.30 11.51
C ASP A 120 -52.35 -25.31 11.31
N HIS A 121 -51.99 -26.60 11.15
CA HIS A 121 -52.96 -27.69 11.08
C HIS A 121 -53.75 -27.84 12.39
N VAL A 122 -53.08 -27.79 13.54
CA VAL A 122 -53.73 -27.86 14.87
C VAL A 122 -54.66 -26.67 15.08
N LYS A 123 -54.23 -25.44 14.76
CA LYS A 123 -55.06 -24.23 14.86
C LYS A 123 -56.30 -24.33 13.97
N THR A 124 -56.12 -24.75 12.72
CA THR A 124 -57.22 -24.88 11.75
C THR A 124 -58.20 -25.98 12.16
N SER A 125 -57.69 -27.15 12.58
CA SER A 125 -58.50 -28.28 13.05
C SER A 125 -59.28 -27.94 14.33
N ALA A 126 -58.65 -27.27 15.29
CA ALA A 126 -59.29 -26.80 16.52
C ALA A 126 -60.40 -25.79 16.21
N ALA A 127 -60.14 -24.81 15.33
CA ALA A 127 -61.14 -23.84 14.90
C ALA A 127 -62.34 -24.51 14.20
N GLN A 128 -62.09 -25.45 13.29
CA GLN A 128 -63.16 -26.20 12.62
C GLN A 128 -63.99 -27.05 13.59
N THR A 129 -63.34 -27.68 14.57
CA THR A 129 -64.02 -28.49 15.59
C THR A 129 -64.89 -27.63 16.49
N LEU A 130 -64.38 -26.48 16.96
CA LEU A 130 -65.14 -25.50 17.73
C LEU A 130 -66.34 -24.96 16.95
N VAL A 131 -66.16 -24.59 15.68
CA VAL A 131 -67.26 -24.10 14.84
C VAL A 131 -68.34 -25.18 14.69
N ARG A 132 -67.95 -26.44 14.46
CA ARG A 132 -68.89 -27.56 14.32
C ARG A 132 -69.68 -27.82 15.61
N GLU A 133 -69.00 -27.83 16.76
CA GLU A 133 -69.63 -27.97 18.08
C GLU A 133 -70.62 -26.82 18.34
N VAL A 134 -70.20 -25.56 18.18
CA VAL A 134 -71.06 -24.39 18.39
C VAL A 134 -72.28 -24.41 17.47
N SER A 135 -72.13 -24.83 16.21
CA SER A 135 -73.27 -25.01 15.31
C SER A 135 -74.24 -26.10 15.77
N GLY A 136 -73.74 -27.25 16.21
CA GLY A 136 -74.59 -28.33 16.73
C GLY A 136 -75.28 -27.95 18.05
N TRP A 137 -74.67 -27.08 18.85
CA TRP A 137 -75.30 -26.53 20.06
C TRP A 137 -76.40 -25.54 19.71
N LYS A 138 -76.19 -24.68 18.71
CA LYS A 138 -77.21 -23.76 18.22
C LYS A 138 -78.45 -24.52 17.74
N GLU A 139 -78.27 -25.59 16.97
CA GLU A 139 -79.37 -26.45 16.52
C GLU A 139 -80.13 -27.11 17.69
N LYS A 140 -79.41 -27.66 18.68
CA LYS A 140 -80.04 -28.24 19.89
C LYS A 140 -80.81 -27.19 20.69
N TYR A 141 -80.27 -25.98 20.80
CA TYR A 141 -80.92 -24.87 21.50
C TYR A 141 -82.20 -24.42 20.79
N GLU A 142 -82.16 -24.26 19.47
CA GLU A 142 -83.33 -23.93 18.65
C GLU A 142 -84.42 -25.01 18.78
N ALA A 143 -84.04 -26.29 18.77
CA ALA A 143 -84.98 -27.41 18.95
C ALA A 143 -85.66 -27.42 20.33
N LEU A 144 -84.91 -27.16 21.41
CA LEU A 144 -85.46 -27.07 22.77
C LEU A 144 -86.41 -25.88 22.92
N THR A 145 -86.09 -24.74 22.32
CA THR A 145 -86.93 -23.54 22.33
C THR A 145 -88.26 -23.82 21.64
N LEU A 146 -88.23 -24.46 20.46
CA LEU A 146 -89.42 -24.88 19.72
C LEU A 146 -90.31 -25.87 20.49
N ALA A 147 -89.69 -26.82 21.20
CA ALA A 147 -90.42 -27.77 22.04
C ALA A 147 -91.11 -27.08 23.22
N GLY A 148 -90.45 -26.08 23.83
CA GLY A 148 -91.03 -25.24 24.87
C GLY A 148 -92.23 -24.42 24.37
N ASP A 149 -92.08 -23.77 23.22
CA ASP A 149 -93.17 -23.00 22.59
C ASP A 149 -94.37 -23.88 22.25
N TYR A 150 -94.14 -25.12 21.79
CA TYR A 150 -95.19 -26.10 21.53
C TYR A 150 -95.96 -26.48 22.79
N GLN A 151 -95.25 -26.77 23.89
CA GLN A 151 -95.87 -27.10 25.18
C GLN A 151 -96.64 -25.90 25.76
N ALA A 152 -96.09 -24.69 25.67
CA ALA A 152 -96.76 -23.48 26.12
C ALA A 152 -98.06 -23.22 25.33
N ASN A 153 -98.06 -23.48 24.02
CA ASN A 153 -99.25 -23.35 23.18
C ASN A 153 -100.32 -24.42 23.46
N GLN A 154 -99.91 -25.66 23.77
CA GLN A 154 -100.82 -26.72 24.23
C GLN A 154 -101.53 -26.31 25.53
N LEU A 155 -100.79 -25.77 26.51
CA LEU A 155 -101.34 -25.27 27.77
C LEU A 155 -102.28 -24.08 27.60
N LYS A 156 -101.96 -23.13 26.72
CA LYS A 156 -102.87 -22.03 26.38
C LYS A 156 -104.16 -22.54 25.74
N SER A 157 -104.07 -23.56 24.87
CA SER A 157 -105.24 -24.18 24.25
C SER A 157 -106.12 -24.90 25.26
N THR A 158 -105.54 -25.63 26.22
CA THR A 158 -106.32 -26.30 27.27
C THR A 158 -106.96 -25.29 28.23
N LEU A 159 -106.26 -24.20 28.57
CA LEU A 159 -106.82 -23.10 29.36
C LEU A 159 -108.03 -22.47 28.64
N HIS A 160 -107.92 -22.21 27.34
CA HIS A 160 -109.01 -21.68 26.54
C HIS A 160 -110.19 -22.67 26.40
N GLN A 161 -109.92 -23.98 26.28
CA GLN A 161 -110.97 -25.00 26.28
C GLN A 161 -111.69 -25.09 27.65
N LEU A 162 -110.97 -24.88 28.75
CA LEU A 162 -111.56 -24.82 30.10
C LEU A 162 -112.41 -23.55 30.29
N GLU A 163 -111.99 -22.40 29.74
CA GLU A 163 -112.79 -21.16 29.72
C GLU A 163 -114.13 -21.33 28.98
N VAL A 164 -114.16 -22.17 27.94
CA VAL A 164 -115.37 -22.45 27.15
C VAL A 164 -116.32 -23.46 27.83
N ILE A 165 -115.83 -24.33 28.72
CA ILE A 165 -116.59 -25.47 29.26
C ILE A 165 -117.47 -25.15 30.49
N GLN A 166 -117.35 -24.02 31.20
CA GLN A 166 -118.19 -23.78 32.40
C GLN A 166 -118.80 -22.39 32.58
N ALA A 167 -120.12 -22.35 32.42
CA ALA A 167 -121.04 -21.33 32.91
C ALA A 167 -121.80 -21.76 34.19
N SER A 168 -121.23 -22.53 35.14
CA SER A 168 -122.04 -22.96 36.31
C SER A 168 -121.40 -23.16 37.69
N ASP A 169 -120.13 -22.85 37.97
CA ASP A 169 -119.65 -22.87 39.37
C ASP A 169 -118.38 -22.03 39.59
N THR A 170 -118.49 -20.91 40.32
CA THR A 170 -117.41 -19.91 40.48
C THR A 170 -116.33 -20.33 41.49
N GLN A 171 -116.64 -21.21 42.44
CA GLN A 171 -115.69 -21.59 43.50
C GLN A 171 -114.74 -22.70 43.04
N SER A 172 -115.24 -23.66 42.26
CA SER A 172 -114.44 -24.70 41.62
C SER A 172 -113.47 -24.16 40.57
N LYS A 173 -113.84 -23.04 39.90
CA LYS A 173 -113.03 -22.35 38.89
C LYS A 173 -111.74 -21.74 39.47
N ALA A 174 -111.84 -21.00 40.58
CA ALA A 174 -110.67 -20.35 41.19
C ALA A 174 -109.63 -21.38 41.65
N THR A 175 -110.06 -22.51 42.23
CA THR A 175 -109.16 -23.60 42.63
C THR A 175 -108.51 -24.31 41.45
N LEU A 176 -109.18 -24.39 40.29
CA LEU A 176 -108.62 -24.97 39.06
C LEU A 176 -107.65 -24.02 38.36
N GLU A 177 -107.95 -22.72 38.33
CA GLU A 177 -107.05 -21.69 37.82
C GLU A 177 -105.75 -21.65 38.63
N GLU A 178 -105.83 -21.70 39.97
CA GLU A 178 -104.67 -21.72 40.86
C GLU A 178 -103.84 -23.01 40.68
N ASP A 179 -104.48 -24.18 40.50
CA ASP A 179 -103.78 -25.45 40.26
C ASP A 179 -103.13 -25.52 38.86
N VAL A 180 -103.73 -24.86 37.85
CA VAL A 180 -103.15 -24.73 36.51
C VAL A 180 -101.99 -23.73 36.49
N GLU A 181 -102.11 -22.59 37.17
CA GLU A 181 -101.00 -21.64 37.33
C GLU A 181 -99.84 -22.26 38.10
N ALA A 182 -100.11 -23.00 39.19
CA ALA A 182 -99.09 -23.71 39.95
C ALA A 182 -98.36 -24.76 39.09
N LYS A 183 -99.09 -25.54 38.27
CA LYS A 183 -98.50 -26.49 37.33
C LYS A 183 -97.72 -25.81 36.21
N TYR A 184 -98.21 -24.68 35.69
CA TYR A 184 -97.50 -23.89 34.68
C TYR A 184 -96.18 -23.35 35.24
N LEU A 185 -96.19 -22.79 36.45
CA LEU A 185 -94.99 -22.27 37.12
C LEU A 185 -94.00 -23.38 37.49
N ALA A 186 -94.48 -24.53 37.97
CA ALA A 186 -93.64 -25.70 38.25
C ALA A 186 -93.02 -26.28 36.97
N MET A 187 -93.76 -26.31 35.86
CA MET A 187 -93.24 -26.71 34.55
C MET A 187 -92.18 -25.73 34.06
N GLN A 188 -92.45 -24.42 34.14
CA GLN A 188 -91.52 -23.38 33.70
C GLN A 188 -90.20 -23.41 34.48
N THR A 189 -90.28 -23.53 35.82
CA THR A 189 -89.10 -23.66 36.69
C THR A 189 -88.31 -24.94 36.44
N HIS A 190 -88.97 -26.09 36.25
CA HIS A 190 -88.29 -27.34 35.92
C HIS A 190 -87.60 -27.27 34.55
N GLN A 191 -88.27 -26.70 33.54
CA GLN A 191 -87.71 -26.53 32.21
C GLN A 191 -86.50 -25.60 32.23
N GLN A 192 -86.56 -24.52 33.01
CA GLN A 192 -85.47 -23.56 33.16
C GLN A 192 -84.27 -24.15 33.91
N GLN A 193 -84.49 -24.90 34.99
CA GLN A 193 -83.41 -25.63 35.67
C GLN A 193 -82.76 -26.69 34.77
N SER A 194 -83.57 -27.44 34.01
CA SER A 194 -83.04 -28.43 33.06
C SER A 194 -82.21 -27.75 31.96
N HIS A 195 -82.63 -26.57 31.49
CA HIS A 195 -81.86 -25.75 30.55
C HIS A 195 -80.53 -25.29 31.16
N ASP A 196 -80.57 -24.70 32.36
CA ASP A 196 -79.37 -24.16 33.02
C ASP A 196 -78.34 -25.26 33.31
N ASP A 197 -78.78 -26.43 33.73
CA ASP A 197 -77.89 -27.58 33.98
C ASP A 197 -77.26 -28.10 32.68
N GLN A 198 -78.02 -28.11 31.59
CA GLN A 198 -77.52 -28.56 30.29
C GLN A 198 -76.53 -27.56 29.70
N VAL A 199 -76.80 -26.25 29.82
CA VAL A 199 -75.88 -25.17 29.43
C VAL A 199 -74.59 -25.27 30.24
N LYS A 200 -74.64 -25.39 31.57
CA LYS A 200 -73.44 -25.50 32.42
C LYS A 200 -72.56 -26.70 32.06
N ARG A 201 -73.15 -27.88 31.83
CA ARG A 201 -72.38 -29.08 31.44
C ARG A 201 -71.68 -28.88 30.11
N LEU A 202 -72.38 -28.33 29.13
CA LEU A 202 -71.84 -28.07 27.81
C LEU A 202 -70.73 -27.02 27.88
N THR A 203 -70.95 -25.87 28.55
CA THR A 203 -69.91 -24.84 28.76
C THR A 203 -68.64 -25.43 29.37
N SER A 204 -68.79 -26.29 30.38
CA SER A 204 -67.64 -26.96 31.03
C SER A 204 -66.87 -27.88 30.07
N GLN A 205 -67.56 -28.59 29.17
CA GLN A 205 -66.92 -29.42 28.16
C GLN A 205 -66.16 -28.59 27.12
N LEU A 206 -66.71 -27.45 26.71
CA LEU A 206 -66.10 -26.56 25.73
C LEU A 206 -64.90 -25.81 26.31
N ASP A 207 -64.97 -25.40 27.58
CA ASP A 207 -63.82 -24.84 28.30
C ASP A 207 -62.68 -25.86 28.41
N ASN A 208 -62.96 -27.12 28.75
CA ASN A 208 -61.94 -28.17 28.81
C ASN A 208 -61.28 -28.47 27.44
N MET A 209 -62.06 -28.44 26.36
CA MET A 209 -61.50 -28.61 25.02
C MET A 209 -60.65 -27.41 24.62
N ARG A 210 -61.12 -26.20 24.92
CA ARG A 210 -60.40 -24.97 24.65
C ARG A 210 -59.06 -24.95 25.38
N THR A 211 -59.02 -25.24 26.68
CA THR A 211 -57.76 -25.28 27.44
C THR A 211 -56.78 -26.29 26.89
N ASN A 212 -57.23 -27.49 26.51
CA ASN A 212 -56.36 -28.51 25.91
C ASN A 212 -55.79 -28.09 24.54
N CYS A 213 -56.58 -27.35 23.74
CA CYS A 213 -56.09 -26.76 22.49
C CYS A 213 -55.09 -25.63 22.76
N ASP A 214 -55.38 -24.74 23.70
CA ASP A 214 -54.53 -23.61 24.08
C ASP A 214 -53.16 -24.12 24.61
N ASP A 215 -53.15 -25.13 25.49
CA ASP A 215 -51.93 -25.77 26.01
C ASP A 215 -51.06 -26.37 24.88
N LYS A 216 -51.71 -26.99 23.88
CA LYS A 216 -51.01 -27.60 22.75
C LYS A 216 -50.45 -26.56 21.77
N ILE A 217 -51.17 -25.45 21.59
CA ILE A 217 -50.70 -24.30 20.80
C ILE A 217 -49.50 -23.67 21.50
N GLU A 218 -49.57 -23.44 22.81
CA GLU A 218 -48.50 -22.82 23.58
C GLU A 218 -47.21 -23.67 23.55
N ALA A 219 -47.34 -24.99 23.68
CA ALA A 219 -46.20 -25.92 23.58
C ALA A 219 -45.53 -25.90 22.19
N LEU A 220 -46.33 -25.88 21.11
CA LEU A 220 -45.81 -25.82 19.74
C LEU A 220 -45.21 -24.45 19.43
N GLU A 221 -45.79 -23.35 19.91
CA GLU A 221 -45.24 -22.00 19.77
C GLU A 221 -43.89 -21.87 20.49
N ALA A 222 -43.76 -22.45 21.69
CA ALA A 222 -42.48 -22.52 22.39
C ALA A 222 -41.42 -23.31 21.60
N GLN A 223 -41.80 -24.44 20.99
CA GLN A 223 -40.91 -25.25 20.15
C GLN A 223 -40.46 -24.49 18.89
N VAL A 224 -41.37 -23.79 18.21
CA VAL A 224 -41.06 -22.94 17.04
C VAL A 224 -40.10 -21.81 17.41
N ASN A 225 -40.32 -21.15 18.55
CA ASN A 225 -39.45 -20.08 19.02
C ASN A 225 -38.04 -20.59 19.38
N ALA A 226 -37.93 -21.77 20.00
CA ALA A 226 -36.65 -22.41 20.28
C ALA A 226 -35.87 -22.74 18.99
N LEU A 227 -36.54 -23.30 17.98
CA LEU A 227 -35.92 -23.59 16.68
C LEU A 227 -35.47 -22.33 15.95
N ARG A 228 -36.26 -21.25 15.99
CA ARG A 228 -35.87 -19.93 15.43
C ARG A 228 -34.60 -19.39 16.09
N LEU A 229 -34.48 -19.51 17.41
CA LEU A 229 -33.30 -19.06 18.14
C LEU A 229 -32.06 -19.88 17.75
N GLN A 230 -32.19 -21.20 17.63
CA GLN A 230 -31.09 -22.08 17.19
C GLN A 230 -30.66 -21.77 15.75
N LEU A 231 -31.61 -21.50 14.85
CA LEU A 231 -31.35 -21.10 13.47
C LEU A 231 -30.61 -19.76 13.41
N SER A 232 -31.00 -18.78 14.24
CA SER A 232 -30.33 -17.48 14.33
C SER A 232 -28.88 -17.63 14.79
N HIS A 233 -28.60 -18.47 15.79
CA HIS A 233 -27.23 -18.74 16.23
C HIS A 233 -26.39 -19.40 15.13
N ALA A 234 -26.95 -20.38 14.42
CA ALA A 234 -26.25 -21.06 13.33
C ALA A 234 -25.94 -20.11 12.16
N ARG A 235 -26.86 -19.20 11.82
CA ARG A 235 -26.62 -18.15 10.80
C ARG A 235 -25.55 -17.15 11.23
N GLY A 236 -25.54 -16.74 12.50
CA GLY A 236 -24.46 -15.89 13.03
C GLY A 236 -23.08 -16.55 12.97
N HIS A 237 -22.99 -17.87 13.25
CA HIS A 237 -21.73 -18.60 13.10
C HIS A 237 -21.26 -18.67 11.63
N LYS A 238 -22.20 -18.70 10.68
CA LYS A 238 -21.88 -18.70 9.24
C LYS A 238 -21.30 -17.35 8.80
N GLU A 239 -21.87 -16.25 9.27
CA GLU A 239 -21.34 -14.91 9.00
C GLU A 239 -19.92 -14.74 9.55
N THR A 240 -19.64 -15.23 10.76
CA THR A 240 -18.29 -15.19 11.31
C THR A 240 -17.29 -16.06 10.54
N CYS A 241 -17.71 -17.23 10.03
CA CYS A 241 -16.86 -18.05 9.16
C CYS A 241 -16.55 -17.35 7.83
N GLY A 242 -17.54 -16.68 7.22
CA GLY A 242 -17.33 -15.91 5.99
C GLY A 242 -16.34 -14.76 6.16
N LEU A 243 -16.35 -14.08 7.32
CA LEU A 243 -15.34 -13.05 7.63
C LEU A 243 -13.93 -13.65 7.76
N MET A 244 -13.79 -14.82 8.38
CA MET A 244 -12.49 -15.52 8.47
C MET A 244 -11.97 -15.97 7.10
N GLU A 245 -12.85 -16.43 6.20
CA GLU A 245 -12.49 -16.76 4.82
C GLU A 245 -12.00 -15.52 4.06
N GLN A 246 -12.64 -14.37 4.28
CA GLN A 246 -12.28 -13.11 3.62
C GLN A 246 -10.91 -12.59 4.10
N ASP A 247 -10.64 -12.67 5.41
CA ASP A 247 -9.33 -12.36 5.99
C ASP A 247 -8.23 -13.31 5.48
N LEU A 248 -8.53 -14.61 5.37
CA LEU A 248 -7.59 -15.58 4.83
C LEU A 248 -7.27 -15.30 3.35
N ALA A 249 -8.28 -14.96 2.54
CA ALA A 249 -8.09 -14.57 1.14
C ALA A 249 -7.22 -13.30 1.00
N HIS A 250 -7.43 -12.31 1.88
CA HIS A 250 -6.60 -11.11 1.92
C HIS A 250 -5.14 -11.42 2.29
N GLN A 251 -4.90 -12.29 3.26
CA GLN A 251 -3.56 -12.76 3.64
C GLN A 251 -2.85 -13.46 2.48
N ILE A 252 -3.56 -14.31 1.72
CA ILE A 252 -3.02 -15.00 0.54
C ILE A 252 -2.54 -13.99 -0.51
N LEU A 253 -3.38 -13.00 -0.85
CA LEU A 253 -3.03 -11.97 -1.83
C LEU A 253 -1.79 -11.15 -1.41
N LEU A 254 -1.64 -10.89 -0.10
CA LEU A 254 -0.47 -10.18 0.43
C LEU A 254 0.81 -11.01 0.25
N VAL A 255 0.75 -12.32 0.51
CA VAL A 255 1.87 -13.25 0.31
C VAL A 255 2.24 -13.38 -1.18
N GLU A 256 1.26 -13.43 -2.08
CA GLU A 256 1.48 -13.42 -3.54
C GLU A 256 2.17 -12.13 -4.01
N SER A 257 1.79 -10.98 -3.44
CA SER A 257 2.46 -9.69 -3.72
C SER A 257 3.93 -9.70 -3.29
N HIS A 258 4.22 -10.16 -2.07
CA HIS A 258 5.60 -10.25 -1.56
C HIS A 258 6.47 -11.21 -2.38
N THR A 259 5.92 -12.35 -2.82
CA THR A 259 6.65 -13.30 -3.68
C THR A 259 6.97 -12.68 -5.05
N HIS A 260 6.06 -11.90 -5.63
CA HIS A 260 6.33 -11.13 -6.86
C HIS A 260 7.44 -10.09 -6.69
N GLN A 261 7.44 -9.33 -5.59
CA GLN A 261 8.49 -8.36 -5.28
C GLN A 261 9.85 -9.06 -5.13
N LEU A 262 9.88 -10.20 -4.44
CA LEU A 262 11.09 -11.01 -4.25
C LEU A 262 11.64 -11.52 -5.59
N LEU A 263 10.78 -11.95 -6.51
CA LEU A 263 11.17 -12.41 -7.85
C LEU A 263 11.76 -11.27 -8.69
N ASN A 264 11.19 -10.07 -8.61
CA ASN A 264 11.73 -8.89 -9.28
C ASN A 264 13.09 -8.48 -8.71
N ALA A 265 13.26 -8.55 -7.40
CA ALA A 265 14.54 -8.31 -6.74
C ALA A 265 15.60 -9.35 -7.17
N GLN A 266 15.22 -10.64 -7.29
CA GLN A 266 16.11 -11.68 -7.81
C GLN A 266 16.58 -11.39 -9.24
N LYS A 267 15.66 -10.97 -10.11
CA LYS A 267 15.99 -10.62 -11.49
C LYS A 267 17.00 -9.47 -11.53
N ARG A 268 16.78 -8.44 -10.71
CA ARG A 268 17.71 -7.30 -10.61
C ARG A 268 19.09 -7.71 -10.10
N VAL A 269 19.15 -8.61 -9.10
CA VAL A 269 20.40 -9.18 -8.61
C VAL A 269 21.14 -9.95 -9.70
N ALA A 270 20.43 -10.73 -10.51
CA ALA A 270 21.02 -11.47 -11.62
C ALA A 270 21.61 -10.51 -12.67
N ASP A 271 20.87 -9.46 -13.04
CA ASP A 271 21.33 -8.44 -13.98
C ASP A 271 22.61 -7.74 -13.46
N LEU A 272 22.62 -7.32 -12.18
CA LEU A 272 23.80 -6.71 -11.53
C LEU A 272 24.99 -7.67 -11.43
N THR A 273 24.74 -8.97 -11.29
CA THR A 273 25.81 -9.98 -11.28
C THR A 273 26.44 -10.11 -12.67
N CYS A 274 25.63 -10.08 -13.74
CA CYS A 274 26.14 -10.07 -15.11
C CYS A 274 26.94 -8.80 -15.42
N GLU A 275 26.45 -7.63 -15.03
CA GLU A 275 27.19 -6.36 -15.19
C GLU A 275 28.54 -6.40 -14.46
N ASN A 276 28.59 -6.93 -13.23
CA ASN A 276 29.84 -7.09 -12.48
C ASN A 276 30.84 -8.04 -13.15
N LEU A 277 30.38 -9.16 -13.70
CA LEU A 277 31.24 -10.09 -14.43
C LEU A 277 31.86 -9.42 -15.67
N GLN A 278 31.08 -8.57 -16.35
CA GLN A 278 31.56 -7.84 -17.52
C GLN A 278 32.60 -6.80 -17.15
N LEU A 279 32.34 -6.00 -16.11
CA LEU A 279 33.31 -5.04 -15.58
C LEU A 279 34.60 -5.71 -15.10
N LYS A 280 34.49 -6.88 -14.46
CA LYS A 280 35.67 -7.65 -14.04
C LYS A 280 36.53 -8.08 -15.24
N GLY A 281 35.89 -8.53 -16.33
CA GLY A 281 36.58 -8.84 -17.58
C GLY A 281 37.29 -7.62 -18.18
N ASP A 282 36.67 -6.45 -18.12
CA ASP A 282 37.27 -5.19 -18.61
C ASP A 282 38.49 -4.78 -17.76
N VAL A 283 38.43 -4.96 -16.44
CA VAL A 283 39.56 -4.71 -15.53
C VAL A 283 40.71 -5.68 -15.79
N GLU A 284 40.44 -6.96 -15.98
CA GLU A 284 41.46 -7.96 -16.32
C GLU A 284 42.14 -7.66 -17.67
N ALA A 285 41.36 -7.24 -18.67
CA ALA A 285 41.88 -6.81 -19.96
C ALA A 285 42.73 -5.53 -19.85
N GLY A 286 42.34 -4.59 -18.99
CA GLY A 286 43.11 -3.39 -18.66
C GLY A 286 44.45 -3.74 -18.01
N SER A 287 44.45 -4.65 -17.03
CA SER A 287 45.64 -5.12 -16.31
C SER A 287 46.66 -5.78 -17.26
N MET A 288 46.21 -6.64 -18.19
CA MET A 288 47.10 -7.24 -19.17
C MET A 288 47.78 -6.20 -20.09
N LYS A 289 47.06 -5.15 -20.49
CA LYS A 289 47.63 -4.06 -21.28
C LYS A 289 48.65 -3.25 -20.50
N LEU A 290 48.44 -3.08 -19.20
CA LEU A 290 49.35 -2.38 -18.30
C LEU A 290 50.66 -3.18 -18.11
N SER A 291 50.55 -4.48 -17.81
CA SER A 291 51.72 -5.36 -17.69
C SER A 291 52.53 -5.45 -18.98
N SER A 292 51.86 -5.47 -20.15
CA SER A 292 52.54 -5.38 -21.45
C SER A 292 53.30 -4.07 -21.63
N ARG A 293 52.80 -2.95 -21.12
CA ARG A 293 53.47 -1.64 -21.19
C ARG A 293 54.61 -1.54 -20.19
N GLU A 294 54.47 -2.08 -18.98
CA GLU A 294 55.54 -2.19 -18.01
C GLU A 294 56.74 -2.97 -18.55
N ALA A 295 56.50 -4.08 -19.27
CA ALA A 295 57.56 -4.83 -19.95
C ALA A 295 58.32 -3.97 -20.98
N THR A 296 57.61 -3.15 -21.77
CA THR A 296 58.25 -2.23 -22.71
C THR A 296 59.05 -1.11 -22.02
N VAL A 297 58.60 -0.64 -20.85
CA VAL A 297 59.34 0.36 -20.06
C VAL A 297 60.63 -0.23 -19.52
N LEU A 298 60.61 -1.47 -19.03
CA LEU A 298 61.80 -2.18 -18.56
C LEU A 298 62.85 -2.36 -19.66
N GLU A 299 62.44 -2.72 -20.88
CA GLU A 299 63.34 -2.82 -22.04
C GLU A 299 63.99 -1.45 -22.36
N LEU A 300 63.20 -0.37 -22.33
CA LEU A 300 63.71 0.99 -22.55
C LEU A 300 64.67 1.44 -21.45
N GLN A 301 64.40 1.14 -20.19
CA GLN A 301 65.30 1.44 -19.06
C GLN A 301 66.64 0.70 -19.18
N GLN A 302 66.61 -0.56 -19.63
CA GLN A 302 67.82 -1.35 -19.85
C GLN A 302 68.64 -0.79 -21.03
N GLN A 303 67.97 -0.30 -22.07
CA GLN A 303 68.62 0.36 -23.19
C GLN A 303 69.22 1.72 -22.80
N ASP A 304 68.58 2.44 -21.89
CA ASP A 304 69.09 3.68 -21.31
C ASP A 304 70.30 3.45 -20.40
N SER A 305 70.32 2.40 -19.58
CA SER A 305 71.50 2.07 -18.74
C SER A 305 72.72 1.74 -19.60
N ILE A 306 72.54 0.96 -20.67
CA ILE A 306 73.60 0.66 -21.65
C ILE A 306 74.10 1.94 -22.33
N SER A 307 73.21 2.89 -22.59
CA SER A 307 73.56 4.18 -23.20
C SER A 307 74.34 5.06 -22.23
N ARG A 308 73.93 5.12 -20.96
CA ARG A 308 74.65 5.82 -19.88
C ARG A 308 76.05 5.25 -19.65
N ASP A 309 76.21 3.92 -19.64
CA ASP A 309 77.52 3.28 -19.48
C ASP A 309 78.48 3.65 -20.64
N LYS A 310 77.95 3.71 -21.88
CA LYS A 310 78.71 4.14 -23.05
C LYS A 310 79.13 5.61 -22.93
N ILE A 311 78.22 6.49 -22.50
CA ILE A 311 78.51 7.90 -22.27
C ILE A 311 79.60 8.05 -21.21
N GLN A 312 79.48 7.36 -20.07
CA GLN A 312 80.46 7.42 -19.00
C GLN A 312 81.84 6.90 -19.43
N HIS A 313 81.88 5.86 -20.28
CA HIS A 313 83.12 5.39 -20.89
C HIS A 313 83.76 6.43 -21.82
N LEU A 314 82.94 7.14 -22.61
CA LEU A 314 83.39 8.22 -23.47
C LEU A 314 83.85 9.45 -22.68
N GLU A 315 83.14 9.82 -21.61
CA GLU A 315 83.53 10.88 -20.67
C GLU A 315 84.85 10.55 -19.97
N THR A 316 85.07 9.29 -19.60
CA THR A 316 86.34 8.85 -18.99
C THR A 316 87.50 8.95 -20.00
N LYS A 317 87.26 8.60 -21.26
CA LYS A 317 88.23 8.80 -22.35
C LYS A 317 88.50 10.28 -22.63
N LEU A 318 87.45 11.10 -22.61
CA LEU A 318 87.55 12.55 -22.79
C LEU A 318 88.32 13.19 -21.64
N LYS A 319 88.05 12.78 -20.39
CA LYS A 319 88.76 13.23 -19.20
C LYS A 319 90.22 12.80 -19.21
N ALA A 320 90.54 11.57 -19.60
CA ALA A 320 91.93 11.15 -19.80
C ALA A 320 92.65 11.94 -20.92
N PHE A 321 91.91 12.38 -21.94
CA PHE A 321 92.43 13.24 -22.99
C PHE A 321 92.63 14.69 -22.52
N VAL A 322 91.70 15.23 -21.73
CA VAL A 322 91.76 16.58 -21.16
C VAL A 322 92.83 16.68 -20.05
N ASP A 323 92.97 15.66 -19.20
CA ASP A 323 94.02 15.58 -18.17
C ASP A 323 95.44 15.49 -18.78
N SER A 324 95.55 15.07 -20.05
CA SER A 324 96.82 15.13 -20.80
C SER A 324 97.18 16.56 -21.25
N HIS A 325 96.25 17.51 -21.15
CA HIS A 325 96.34 18.87 -21.68
C HIS A 325 95.62 19.89 -20.77
N GLU A 326 96.10 20.10 -19.53
CA GLU A 326 95.72 21.32 -18.82
C GLU A 326 96.87 21.98 -18.03
N ARG A 327 97.00 23.29 -18.27
CA ARG A 327 97.57 24.27 -17.32
C ARG A 327 96.80 25.60 -17.43
N VAL A 328 96.22 26.00 -16.28
CA VAL A 328 96.02 27.37 -15.74
C VAL A 328 94.61 28.01 -15.84
N PRO A 329 94.14 28.78 -14.82
CA PRO A 329 92.75 28.72 -14.30
C PRO A 329 91.93 30.06 -14.19
N THR A 330 90.61 29.91 -13.93
CA THR A 330 89.63 30.79 -13.19
C THR A 330 89.24 32.19 -13.75
N PRO A 331 88.19 32.94 -13.27
CA PRO A 331 86.99 32.65 -12.41
C PRO A 331 85.62 33.34 -12.81
N GLY A 332 84.51 32.94 -12.13
CA GLY A 332 83.30 33.74 -11.80
C GLY A 332 82.15 33.73 -12.83
N THR A 333 80.83 33.71 -12.54
CA THR A 333 79.96 33.87 -11.34
C THR A 333 78.52 33.43 -11.76
N PRO A 334 77.54 33.23 -10.84
CA PRO A 334 76.34 32.41 -11.04
C PRO A 334 75.06 33.21 -11.40
N LEU A 335 74.06 32.52 -11.98
CA LEU A 335 72.69 33.04 -12.14
C LEU A 335 71.66 32.11 -11.49
N LYS A 336 70.65 32.77 -10.91
CA LYS A 336 69.69 32.35 -9.89
C LYS A 336 68.53 31.50 -10.40
N ASP A 337 68.03 30.68 -9.47
CA ASP A 337 66.64 30.30 -9.17
C ASP A 337 65.52 30.91 -10.01
N GLN A 338 64.65 30.03 -10.54
CA GLN A 338 63.19 30.20 -10.47
C GLN A 338 62.52 28.82 -10.36
N SER A 339 61.84 28.58 -9.25
CA SER A 339 60.80 27.55 -9.08
C SER A 339 59.45 28.09 -9.60
N PRO A 340 58.60 27.30 -10.26
CA PRO A 340 57.20 27.66 -10.46
C PRO A 340 56.34 27.21 -9.27
N VAL A 341 55.42 28.10 -8.91
CA VAL A 341 54.37 27.95 -7.91
C VAL A 341 53.21 27.17 -8.52
N GLU A 342 52.77 26.09 -7.85
CA GLU A 342 51.51 25.40 -8.14
C GLU A 342 50.35 26.17 -7.48
N SER A 343 49.30 26.50 -8.25
CA SER A 343 48.03 27.01 -7.71
C SER A 343 46.96 25.92 -7.84
N GLU A 344 46.53 25.37 -6.71
CA GLU A 344 45.34 24.55 -6.62
C GLU A 344 44.09 25.43 -6.81
N ALA A 345 43.21 25.04 -7.73
CA ALA A 345 41.93 25.69 -7.95
C ALA A 345 40.90 25.17 -6.93
N GLU A 346 40.46 26.02 -6.01
CA GLU A 346 39.29 25.77 -5.15
C GLU A 346 37.99 25.84 -5.98
N PHE A 347 37.13 24.83 -5.85
CA PHE A 347 35.76 24.86 -6.35
C PHE A 347 34.92 25.86 -5.53
N PRO A 348 34.08 26.72 -6.13
CA PRO A 348 33.26 27.65 -5.37
C PRO A 348 32.08 26.93 -4.70
N LEU A 349 31.96 27.07 -3.37
CA LEU A 349 30.75 26.77 -2.63
C LEU A 349 29.59 27.63 -3.17
N LEU A 350 28.68 27.05 -3.95
CA LEU A 350 27.44 27.73 -4.35
C LEU A 350 26.63 28.09 -3.08
N MET A 351 26.38 29.38 -2.88
CA MET A 351 25.50 29.90 -1.84
C MET A 351 24.09 29.32 -2.03
N THR A 352 23.62 28.48 -1.11
CA THR A 352 22.25 27.95 -1.15
C THR A 352 21.29 28.96 -0.54
N ASN A 353 20.27 29.40 -1.29
CA ASN A 353 19.28 30.38 -0.84
C ASN A 353 18.27 29.80 0.18
N GLY A 354 18.26 28.49 0.38
CA GLY A 354 17.47 27.82 1.42
C GLY A 354 16.91 26.48 0.97
N VAL A 355 16.05 25.91 1.80
CA VAL A 355 15.27 24.70 1.49
C VAL A 355 13.81 25.10 1.33
N ILE A 356 13.18 24.67 0.23
CA ILE A 356 11.74 24.79 0.01
C ILE A 356 11.11 23.47 0.43
N VAL A 357 10.04 23.54 1.24
CA VAL A 357 9.20 22.39 1.54
C VAL A 357 7.93 22.54 0.71
N LEU A 358 7.64 21.51 -0.08
CA LEU A 358 6.45 21.39 -0.91
C LEU A 358 5.66 20.16 -0.43
N HIS A 359 4.49 20.41 0.17
CA HIS A 359 3.54 19.36 0.50
C HIS A 359 2.38 19.45 -0.47
N ALA A 360 2.06 18.35 -1.14
CA ALA A 360 1.00 18.31 -2.13
C ALA A 360 -0.06 17.33 -1.64
N ASP A 361 -1.21 17.86 -1.25
CA ASP A 361 -2.35 17.08 -0.77
C ASP A 361 -3.36 16.84 -1.91
N GLU A 362 -4.44 16.08 -1.71
CA GLU A 362 -5.40 15.83 -2.80
C GLU A 362 -6.19 17.06 -3.25
N THR A 363 -6.25 18.10 -2.41
CA THR A 363 -7.05 19.32 -2.64
C THR A 363 -6.23 20.59 -2.76
N ASP A 364 -5.13 20.70 -2.01
CA ASP A 364 -4.29 21.89 -1.95
C ASP A 364 -2.81 21.52 -2.06
N MET A 365 -2.01 22.41 -2.63
CA MET A 365 -0.56 22.40 -2.48
C MET A 365 -0.13 23.47 -1.48
N TYR A 366 0.86 23.12 -0.67
CA TYR A 366 1.45 23.94 0.37
C TYR A 366 2.94 24.11 0.09
N ALA A 367 3.43 25.34 0.06
CA ALA A 367 4.84 25.64 -0.13
C ALA A 367 5.35 26.60 0.95
N GLY A 368 6.58 26.39 1.40
CA GLY A 368 7.23 27.29 2.34
C GLY A 368 8.75 27.23 2.25
N VAL A 369 9.40 28.37 2.45
CA VAL A 369 10.86 28.43 2.59
C VAL A 369 11.22 28.18 4.05
N VAL A 370 12.09 27.20 4.30
CA VAL A 370 12.55 26.84 5.65
C VAL A 370 13.42 27.97 6.19
N ASN A 371 12.99 28.53 7.31
CA ASN A 371 13.77 29.44 8.12
C ASN A 371 13.48 29.18 9.61
N ALA A 372 14.34 29.68 10.51
CA ALA A 372 14.24 29.43 11.95
C ALA A 372 12.92 29.91 12.61
N LYS A 373 12.08 30.66 11.88
CA LYS A 373 10.79 31.19 12.35
C LYS A 373 9.58 30.60 11.60
N SER A 374 9.81 29.70 10.64
CA SER A 374 8.75 29.17 9.79
C SER A 374 7.95 28.13 10.56
N GLN A 375 6.71 28.47 10.92
CA GLN A 375 5.75 27.57 11.59
C GLN A 375 4.55 27.22 10.71
N ARG A 376 4.40 27.86 9.56
CA ARG A 376 3.27 27.71 8.64
C ARG A 376 3.77 27.84 7.20
N PRO A 377 3.09 27.21 6.23
CA PRO A 377 3.40 27.38 4.82
C PRO A 377 3.27 28.85 4.42
N THR A 378 4.15 29.31 3.54
CA THR A 378 4.18 30.67 3.01
C THR A 378 3.11 30.86 1.93
N ALA A 379 2.88 29.83 1.12
CA ALA A 379 1.90 29.80 0.06
C ALA A 379 1.03 28.54 0.20
N ILE A 380 -0.27 28.72 0.00
CA ILE A 380 -1.24 27.64 -0.13
C ILE A 380 -2.00 27.95 -1.41
N ILE A 381 -1.97 27.03 -2.37
CA ILE A 381 -2.68 27.15 -3.64
C ILE A 381 -3.56 25.90 -3.73
N PRO A 382 -4.89 26.05 -3.83
CA PRO A 382 -5.78 24.91 -4.06
C PRO A 382 -5.45 24.18 -5.35
N HIS A 383 -6.05 23.05 -5.70
CA HIS A 383 -6.01 22.56 -7.09
C HIS A 383 -7.13 23.25 -7.89
N GLY A 384 -6.82 23.75 -9.08
CA GLY A 384 -7.71 24.62 -9.86
C GLY A 384 -8.34 23.96 -11.09
N TYR A 385 -9.29 24.66 -11.72
CA TYR A 385 -9.93 24.28 -12.98
C TYR A 385 -9.00 24.54 -14.18
N PHE A 386 -8.98 23.64 -15.17
CA PHE A 386 -8.13 23.75 -16.37
C PHE A 386 -8.94 23.85 -17.66
N LEU A 387 -8.48 24.67 -18.61
CA LEU A 387 -9.10 24.85 -19.93
C LEU A 387 -8.13 24.43 -21.06
N GLY A 388 -8.28 23.20 -21.55
CA GLY A 388 -7.63 22.76 -22.80
C GLY A 388 -6.10 22.61 -22.75
N LYS A 389 -5.51 22.39 -23.93
CA LYS A 389 -4.10 21.96 -24.13
C LYS A 389 -3.04 23.06 -23.92
N ASP A 390 -3.43 24.27 -23.55
CA ASP A 390 -2.48 25.35 -23.24
C ASP A 390 -2.45 25.53 -21.73
N ALA A 391 -1.57 24.78 -21.06
CA ALA A 391 -1.35 24.73 -19.61
C ALA A 391 -0.79 26.03 -19.00
N ALA A 392 -1.22 27.20 -19.49
CA ALA A 392 -0.69 28.51 -19.10
C ALA A 392 -1.51 29.20 -18.00
N ASN A 393 -2.79 28.85 -17.79
CA ASN A 393 -3.66 29.57 -16.86
C ASN A 393 -4.40 28.59 -15.94
N VAL A 394 -3.90 28.43 -14.72
CA VAL A 394 -4.68 27.83 -13.63
C VAL A 394 -5.67 28.89 -13.16
N LEU A 395 -6.95 28.66 -13.44
CA LEU A 395 -8.01 29.61 -13.17
C LEU A 395 -8.56 29.33 -11.76
N TYR A 396 -7.92 29.88 -10.73
CA TYR A 396 -8.60 29.98 -9.44
C TYR A 396 -9.64 31.08 -9.53
N ASP A 397 -10.88 30.70 -9.28
CA ASP A 397 -11.98 31.62 -9.02
C ASP A 397 -12.14 32.71 -10.10
N HIS A 398 -12.27 32.30 -11.37
CA HIS A 398 -12.57 33.27 -12.42
C HIS A 398 -13.84 34.03 -12.00
N PRO A 399 -13.80 35.37 -11.93
CA PRO A 399 -14.88 36.18 -11.39
C PRO A 399 -16.17 36.09 -12.23
N ASP A 400 -16.10 35.39 -13.37
CA ASP A 400 -17.23 35.08 -14.23
C ASP A 400 -17.78 33.67 -13.95
N PRO A 401 -18.98 33.54 -13.32
CA PRO A 401 -19.64 32.27 -13.07
C PRO A 401 -19.93 31.47 -14.34
N ALA A 402 -20.01 32.12 -15.52
CA ALA A 402 -20.31 31.46 -16.78
C ALA A 402 -19.19 30.53 -17.26
N LEU A 403 -17.93 30.82 -16.89
CA LEU A 403 -16.79 29.98 -17.27
C LEU A 403 -16.67 28.71 -16.40
N ARG A 404 -17.17 28.74 -15.15
CA ARG A 404 -17.16 27.55 -14.27
C ARG A 404 -17.99 26.38 -14.81
N GLY A 405 -19.01 26.66 -15.63
CA GLY A 405 -19.84 25.63 -16.27
C GLY A 405 -19.29 25.02 -17.56
N ILE A 406 -18.19 25.58 -18.10
CA ILE A 406 -17.56 25.15 -19.36
C ILE A 406 -16.16 24.56 -19.12
N LEU A 407 -15.56 24.89 -17.97
CA LEU A 407 -14.28 24.35 -17.52
C LEU A 407 -14.43 22.89 -17.06
N THR A 408 -13.54 22.02 -17.52
CA THR A 408 -13.44 20.65 -17.01
C THR A 408 -12.60 20.68 -15.72
N GLU A 409 -13.15 20.14 -14.64
CA GLU A 409 -12.39 19.95 -13.40
C GLU A 409 -11.47 18.74 -13.59
N GLU A 410 -10.16 18.97 -13.62
CA GLU A 410 -9.16 17.92 -13.62
C GLU A 410 -8.37 17.98 -12.31
N ARG A 411 -8.51 16.94 -11.49
CA ARG A 411 -7.80 16.82 -10.22
C ARG A 411 -6.32 16.55 -10.48
N LEU A 412 -5.44 17.23 -9.73
CA LEU A 412 -4.00 16.99 -9.83
C LEU A 412 -3.64 15.58 -9.37
N PHE A 413 -4.29 15.11 -8.31
CA PHE A 413 -4.12 13.78 -7.77
C PHE A 413 -5.32 12.90 -8.06
N GLN A 414 -5.04 11.65 -8.42
CA GLN A 414 -6.01 10.57 -8.50
C GLN A 414 -5.41 9.38 -7.73
N ASP A 415 -6.13 8.89 -6.72
CA ASP A 415 -5.69 7.81 -5.83
C ASP A 415 -4.29 8.05 -5.20
N GLY A 416 -3.97 9.32 -4.90
CA GLY A 416 -2.69 9.74 -4.32
C GLY A 416 -1.53 9.88 -5.30
N ALA A 417 -1.74 9.64 -6.60
CA ALA A 417 -0.74 9.79 -7.66
C ALA A 417 -1.04 11.00 -8.56
N ILE A 418 -0.02 11.64 -9.12
CA ILE A 418 -0.18 12.79 -10.03
C ILE A 418 -0.83 12.32 -11.34
N ALA A 419 -2.04 12.78 -11.64
CA ALA A 419 -2.78 12.42 -12.85
C ALA A 419 -2.17 13.04 -14.11
N SER A 420 -1.76 14.31 -14.04
CA SER A 420 -1.13 15.05 -15.15
C SER A 420 0.13 15.76 -14.68
N PHE A 421 1.28 15.35 -15.22
CA PHE A 421 2.57 15.97 -14.91
C PHE A 421 2.72 17.35 -15.53
N GLU A 422 2.11 17.60 -16.68
CA GLU A 422 2.07 18.94 -17.28
C GLU A 422 1.35 19.92 -16.35
N HIS A 423 0.27 19.48 -15.70
CA HIS A 423 -0.46 20.29 -14.72
C HIS A 423 0.36 20.50 -13.44
N PHE A 424 1.01 19.44 -12.96
CA PHE A 424 1.92 19.52 -11.82
C PHE A 424 3.04 20.54 -12.05
N GLU A 425 3.69 20.50 -13.21
CA GLU A 425 4.77 21.43 -13.55
C GLU A 425 4.28 22.88 -13.66
N GLY A 426 3.07 23.09 -14.18
CA GLY A 426 2.41 24.40 -14.19
C GLY A 426 2.18 24.96 -12.79
N LEU A 427 1.65 24.14 -11.88
CA LEU A 427 1.43 24.50 -10.47
C LEU A 427 2.75 24.71 -9.71
N LEU A 428 3.76 23.89 -9.98
CA LEU A 428 5.09 24.03 -9.38
C LEU A 428 5.69 25.41 -9.67
N LYS A 429 5.59 25.90 -10.91
CA LYS A 429 6.06 27.24 -11.28
C LYS A 429 5.31 28.35 -10.55
N GLN A 430 3.99 28.21 -10.37
CA GLN A 430 3.20 29.16 -9.59
C GLN A 430 3.58 29.15 -8.12
N MET A 431 3.83 27.97 -7.56
CA MET A 431 4.32 27.83 -6.19
C MET A 431 5.66 28.52 -6.00
N LEU A 432 6.58 28.36 -6.95
CA LEU A 432 7.88 29.02 -6.91
C LEU A 432 7.75 30.54 -6.96
N ALA A 433 6.87 31.07 -7.82
CA ALA A 433 6.58 32.50 -7.86
C ALA A 433 5.98 32.99 -6.53
N ALA A 434 5.06 32.22 -5.93
CA ALA A 434 4.42 32.57 -4.67
C ALA A 434 5.38 32.61 -3.48
N VAL A 435 6.43 31.77 -3.48
CA VAL A 435 7.48 31.78 -2.45
C VAL A 435 8.69 32.65 -2.80
N GLY A 436 8.67 33.33 -3.97
CA GLY A 436 9.73 34.23 -4.41
C GLY A 436 11.01 33.53 -4.90
N ALA A 437 10.88 32.30 -5.41
CA ALA A 437 11.97 31.45 -5.88
C ALA A 437 11.97 31.21 -7.40
N ASP A 438 11.10 31.89 -8.15
CA ASP A 438 10.95 31.78 -9.62
C ASP A 438 12.13 32.31 -10.42
N THR A 439 12.86 33.29 -9.88
CA THR A 439 13.96 33.97 -10.59
C THR A 439 15.27 33.18 -10.62
N ASN A 440 15.55 32.32 -9.63
CA ASN A 440 16.76 31.48 -9.56
C ASN A 440 16.48 30.17 -8.78
N PRO A 441 15.64 29.25 -9.31
CA PRO A 441 15.28 28.01 -8.63
C PRO A 441 16.47 27.06 -8.36
N ASP A 442 17.52 27.14 -9.17
CA ASP A 442 18.78 26.38 -9.07
C ASP A 442 19.62 26.69 -7.83
N THR A 443 19.29 27.76 -7.12
CA THR A 443 19.89 28.12 -5.84
C THR A 443 19.18 27.50 -4.63
N TYR A 444 18.02 26.85 -4.85
CA TYR A 444 17.21 26.22 -3.81
C TYR A 444 17.33 24.70 -3.85
N LYS A 445 17.23 24.10 -2.66
CA LYS A 445 16.98 22.67 -2.49
C LYS A 445 15.50 22.48 -2.19
N ILE A 446 14.92 21.36 -2.62
CA ILE A 446 13.51 21.07 -2.36
C ILE A 446 13.32 19.77 -1.59
N VAL A 447 12.42 19.81 -0.61
CA VAL A 447 11.82 18.66 0.04
C VAL A 447 10.38 18.57 -0.45
N MET A 448 10.03 17.50 -1.14
CA MET A 448 8.66 17.23 -1.56
C MET A 448 8.10 16.02 -0.82
N THR A 449 6.82 16.08 -0.47
CA THR A 449 6.12 14.94 0.12
C THR A 449 5.27 14.18 -0.91
N HIS A 450 5.02 12.90 -0.66
CA HIS A 450 4.13 12.07 -1.47
C HIS A 450 3.36 11.05 -0.62
N LYS A 451 2.26 10.53 -1.17
CA LYS A 451 1.46 9.46 -0.53
C LYS A 451 2.20 8.12 -0.53
N PRO A 452 1.95 7.23 0.45
CA PRO A 452 2.58 5.90 0.48
C PRO A 452 2.14 5.04 -0.71
N LEU A 453 2.89 3.97 -1.00
CA LEU A 453 2.57 2.97 -2.04
C LEU A 453 2.54 3.48 -3.50
N ILE A 454 2.97 4.72 -3.78
CA ILE A 454 3.16 5.19 -5.16
C ILE A 454 4.20 4.31 -5.89
N GLU A 455 4.01 4.04 -7.17
CA GLU A 455 4.97 3.25 -7.95
C GLU A 455 6.33 3.96 -8.11
N LYS A 456 7.41 3.19 -8.20
CA LYS A 456 8.78 3.74 -8.35
C LYS A 456 8.90 4.64 -9.58
N ALA A 457 8.37 4.21 -10.72
CA ALA A 457 8.43 4.97 -11.97
C ALA A 457 7.72 6.33 -11.84
N HIS A 458 6.64 6.38 -11.06
CA HIS A 458 5.91 7.63 -10.81
C HIS A 458 6.73 8.58 -9.92
N ARG A 459 7.39 8.06 -8.87
CA ARG A 459 8.33 8.86 -8.06
C ARG A 459 9.52 9.36 -8.89
N GLU A 460 10.05 8.53 -9.78
CA GLU A 460 11.14 8.92 -10.70
C GLU A 460 10.69 10.07 -11.60
N LYS A 461 9.48 10.01 -12.15
CA LYS A 461 8.91 11.10 -12.97
C LYS A 461 8.65 12.38 -12.17
N MET A 462 8.25 12.26 -10.90
CA MET A 462 8.12 13.41 -9.99
C MET A 462 9.48 14.07 -9.74
N VAL A 463 10.51 13.28 -9.43
CA VAL A 463 11.88 13.78 -9.25
C VAL A 463 12.43 14.39 -10.54
N GLN A 464 12.17 13.77 -11.69
CA GLN A 464 12.51 14.32 -13.00
C GLN A 464 11.88 15.70 -13.20
N SER A 465 10.57 15.84 -12.92
CA SER A 465 9.86 17.12 -13.06
C SER A 465 10.44 18.20 -12.15
N LEU A 466 10.84 17.85 -10.93
CA LEU A 466 11.49 18.78 -9.99
C LEU A 466 12.86 19.24 -10.49
N PHE A 467 13.66 18.37 -11.10
CA PHE A 467 14.94 18.77 -11.68
C PHE A 467 14.80 19.51 -13.02
N GLU A 468 13.96 19.03 -13.93
CA GLU A 468 13.85 19.55 -15.29
C GLU A 468 12.99 20.82 -15.36
N ALA A 469 11.76 20.76 -14.82
CA ALA A 469 10.84 21.90 -14.83
C ALA A 469 11.05 22.83 -13.63
N GLY A 470 11.39 22.26 -12.47
CA GLY A 470 11.65 23.00 -11.23
C GLY A 470 13.09 23.51 -11.09
N GLN A 471 14.05 22.96 -11.85
CA GLN A 471 15.46 23.39 -11.88
C GLN A 471 16.17 23.42 -10.51
N PHE A 472 15.72 22.64 -9.52
CA PHE A 472 16.33 22.66 -8.18
C PHE A 472 17.73 22.05 -8.14
N GLN A 473 18.56 22.55 -7.23
CA GLN A 473 19.92 22.02 -7.00
C GLN A 473 19.91 20.58 -6.48
N SER A 474 18.95 20.27 -5.61
CA SER A 474 18.84 19.00 -4.92
C SER A 474 17.39 18.75 -4.55
N VAL A 475 16.97 17.50 -4.71
CA VAL A 475 15.61 17.05 -4.43
C VAL A 475 15.67 15.97 -3.36
N PHE A 476 14.85 16.12 -2.33
CA PHE A 476 14.58 15.08 -1.35
C PHE A 476 13.08 14.76 -1.37
N LEU A 477 12.77 13.47 -1.52
CA LEU A 477 11.40 12.98 -1.60
C LEU A 477 11.10 12.13 -0.35
N THR A 478 10.01 12.41 0.35
CA THR A 478 9.62 11.70 1.59
C THR A 478 8.11 11.51 1.67
N THR A 479 7.63 10.63 2.56
CA THR A 479 6.18 10.45 2.73
C THR A 479 5.57 11.47 3.68
N ASP A 480 4.29 11.79 3.45
CA ASP A 480 3.49 12.65 4.34
C ASP A 480 3.49 12.12 5.78
N ALA A 481 3.38 10.79 5.92
CA ALA A 481 3.39 10.11 7.21
C ALA A 481 4.74 10.24 7.95
N GLN A 482 5.86 10.04 7.27
CA GLN A 482 7.19 10.23 7.88
C GLN A 482 7.40 11.68 8.32
N MET A 483 6.99 12.65 7.51
CA MET A 483 7.07 14.08 7.86
C MET A 483 6.20 14.41 9.08
N SER A 484 4.98 13.87 9.13
CA SER A 484 4.05 14.05 10.25
C SER A 484 4.61 13.48 11.56
N LEU A 485 5.23 12.29 11.49
CA LEU A 485 5.84 11.67 12.66
C LEU A 485 7.09 12.43 13.14
N ARG A 486 7.90 12.94 12.20
CA ARG A 486 9.06 13.78 12.51
C ARG A 486 8.68 15.13 13.12
N ALA A 487 7.55 15.71 12.72
CA ALA A 487 7.05 16.95 13.30
C ALA A 487 6.77 16.83 14.81
N VAL A 488 6.44 15.62 15.29
CA VAL A 488 6.26 15.32 16.73
C VAL A 488 7.51 14.69 17.39
N ALA A 489 8.66 14.76 16.73
CA ALA A 489 9.95 14.24 17.19
C ALA A 489 9.94 12.74 17.56
N LYS A 490 9.22 11.93 16.78
CA LYS A 490 9.19 10.47 16.91
C LYS A 490 9.75 9.79 15.66
N SER A 491 10.32 8.60 15.84
CA SER A 491 10.83 7.73 14.75
C SER A 491 10.02 6.45 14.57
N THR A 492 9.19 6.08 15.56
CA THR A 492 8.31 4.90 15.53
C THR A 492 6.90 5.31 15.95
N GLY A 493 5.89 4.87 15.20
CA GLY A 493 4.48 5.14 15.49
C GLY A 493 3.54 4.74 14.35
N LEU A 494 2.24 4.85 14.61
CA LEU A 494 1.20 4.69 13.61
C LEU A 494 0.67 6.07 13.23
N VAL A 495 0.78 6.43 11.96
CA VAL A 495 0.21 7.68 11.42
C VAL A 495 -1.12 7.36 10.76
N VAL A 496 -2.16 8.10 11.11
CA VAL A 496 -3.47 8.06 10.45
C VAL A 496 -3.66 9.39 9.75
N ASP A 497 -3.43 9.40 8.44
CA ASP A 497 -3.58 10.56 7.58
C ASP A 497 -4.96 10.50 6.89
N VAL A 498 -5.80 11.50 7.13
CA VAL A 498 -7.18 11.56 6.64
C VAL A 498 -7.29 12.74 5.68
N GLY A 499 -7.12 12.46 4.39
CA GLY A 499 -7.27 13.43 3.31
C GLY A 499 -8.71 13.59 2.84
N ALA A 500 -8.90 14.27 1.71
CA ALA A 500 -10.24 14.56 1.17
C ALA A 500 -10.93 13.32 0.57
N ASP A 501 -10.17 12.49 -0.14
CA ASP A 501 -10.70 11.30 -0.84
C ASP A 501 -10.23 9.98 -0.20
N THR A 502 -9.03 9.98 0.40
CA THR A 502 -8.36 8.75 0.87
C THR A 502 -7.88 8.90 2.31
N THR A 503 -7.95 7.80 3.07
CA THR A 503 -7.35 7.69 4.41
C THR A 503 -6.19 6.69 4.37
N TYR A 504 -5.00 7.13 4.76
CA TYR A 504 -3.80 6.29 4.85
C TYR A 504 -3.48 5.97 6.31
N ILE A 505 -3.36 4.67 6.61
CA ILE A 505 -2.90 4.17 7.90
C ILE A 505 -1.47 3.64 7.69
N VAL A 506 -0.48 4.37 8.19
CA VAL A 506 0.93 4.14 7.88
C VAL A 506 1.70 3.80 9.16
N PRO A 507 2.03 2.52 9.39
CA PRO A 507 2.93 2.13 10.46
C PRO A 507 4.38 2.50 10.07
N ILE A 508 5.09 3.10 11.02
CA ILE A 508 6.49 3.50 10.87
C ILE A 508 7.27 2.92 12.05
N TYR A 509 8.37 2.24 11.76
CA TYR A 509 9.30 1.72 12.75
C TYR A 509 10.71 2.17 12.41
N GLU A 510 11.36 2.92 13.32
CA GLU A 510 12.72 3.43 13.14
C GLU A 510 12.92 4.15 11.78
N ASP A 511 12.01 5.08 11.46
CA ASP A 511 11.93 5.83 10.18
C ASP A 511 11.62 4.99 8.92
N MET A 512 11.48 3.67 9.04
CA MET A 512 11.11 2.76 7.95
C MET A 512 9.59 2.56 7.91
N LEU A 513 9.01 2.66 6.71
CA LEU A 513 7.62 2.27 6.47
C LEU A 513 7.54 0.74 6.58
N VAL A 514 6.56 0.23 7.34
CA VAL A 514 6.39 -1.21 7.63
C VAL A 514 5.28 -1.81 6.78
#